data_AF-A0A9E5VLF4-F1
#
_entry.id   AF-A0A9E5VLF4-F1
#
_cell.length_a   1.000
_cell.length_b   1.000
_cell.length_c   1.000
_cell.angle_alpha   90.00
_cell.angle_beta   90.00
_cell.angle_gamma   90.00
#
_symmetry.space_group_name_H-M   'P 1'
#
loop_
_entity.id
_entity.type
_entity.pdbx_description
1 polymer ?
#
loop_
_entity_poly.entity_id
_entity_poly.type
_entity_poly.pdbx_seq_one_letter_code
_entity_poly.pdbx_strand_id
1 'polypeptide(L)'
;MNKLLKRGRSVVIAWILSYMLIVALAVVGNIITTNIFANSFKEQIFKDTTQTLDHARKNADDRMRDIRKTAHLIGANANLDKLLSDKSNSTTALNYNDFISELRSYQVANSFIKKIFVFPENKDNVISTTYVRDAVYRRQLLSQYVTVDGTDMTEIIKEPHYSDFLLMTARERPSASSSVVVFLQSLPADSQKRRDGTLMLVMNSSSLL
;
A
#
# COMPACT_ATOMS: atom_id res chain seq x y z
N MET A 1 -60.56 -46.14 -52.40
CA MET A 1 -59.13 -45.81 -52.55
C MET A 1 -58.67 -44.68 -51.60
N ASN A 2 -59.08 -44.66 -50.32
CA ASN A 2 -58.74 -43.58 -49.35
C ASN A 2 -58.12 -44.06 -48.03
N LYS A 3 -57.94 -45.38 -47.82
CA LYS A 3 -57.36 -45.94 -46.59
C LYS A 3 -55.83 -46.02 -46.60
N LEU A 4 -55.19 -46.03 -47.78
CA LEU A 4 -53.73 -46.16 -47.91
C LEU A 4 -52.99 -44.83 -47.64
N LEU A 5 -53.58 -43.70 -48.02
CA LEU A 5 -53.03 -42.35 -47.77
C LEU A 5 -53.04 -41.94 -46.28
N LYS A 6 -54.00 -42.44 -45.47
CA LYS A 6 -54.03 -42.20 -44.01
C LYS A 6 -52.93 -42.95 -43.26
N ARG A 7 -52.49 -44.12 -43.77
CA ARG A 7 -51.49 -44.98 -43.10
C ARG A 7 -50.07 -44.45 -43.29
N GLY A 8 -49.75 -43.90 -44.47
CA GLY A 8 -48.45 -43.24 -44.73
C GLY A 8 -48.23 -41.96 -43.93
N ARG A 9 -49.30 -41.18 -43.68
CA ARG A 9 -49.25 -39.97 -42.84
C ARG A 9 -48.83 -40.28 -41.39
N SER A 10 -49.30 -41.41 -40.85
CA SER A 10 -48.95 -41.85 -39.48
C SER A 10 -47.48 -42.23 -39.33
N VAL A 11 -46.88 -42.82 -40.38
CA VAL A 11 -45.47 -43.24 -40.36
C VAL A 11 -44.54 -42.02 -40.44
N VAL A 12 -44.85 -41.06 -41.32
CA VAL A 12 -44.08 -39.82 -41.44
C VAL A 12 -44.15 -38.99 -40.15
N ILE A 13 -45.32 -38.89 -39.52
CA ILE A 13 -45.49 -38.21 -38.23
C ILE A 13 -44.69 -38.90 -37.12
N ALA A 14 -44.71 -40.24 -37.06
CA ALA A 14 -43.92 -40.99 -36.08
C ALA A 14 -42.40 -40.78 -36.26
N TRP A 15 -41.93 -40.70 -37.52
CA TRP A 15 -40.53 -40.40 -37.84
C TRP A 15 -40.12 -38.99 -37.39
N ILE A 16 -40.94 -37.99 -37.70
CA ILE A 16 -40.71 -36.60 -37.26
C ILE A 16 -40.71 -36.50 -35.74
N LEU A 17 -41.63 -37.20 -35.05
CA LEU A 17 -41.66 -37.22 -33.58
C LEU A 17 -40.39 -37.83 -32.97
N SER A 18 -39.89 -38.92 -33.56
CA SER A 18 -38.65 -39.56 -33.12
C SER A 18 -37.45 -38.61 -33.26
N TYR A 19 -37.33 -37.92 -34.40
CA TYR A 19 -36.29 -36.92 -34.61
C TYR A 19 -36.42 -35.71 -33.68
N MET A 20 -37.64 -35.21 -33.45
CA MET A 20 -37.88 -34.15 -32.46
C MET A 20 -37.44 -34.56 -31.06
N LEU A 21 -37.71 -35.81 -30.65
CA LEU A 21 -37.33 -36.31 -29.34
C LEU A 21 -35.80 -36.33 -29.15
N ILE A 22 -35.08 -36.79 -30.17
CA ILE A 22 -33.61 -36.81 -30.18
C ILE A 22 -33.05 -35.38 -30.05
N VAL A 23 -33.60 -34.44 -30.81
CA VAL A 23 -33.19 -33.02 -30.73
C VAL A 23 -33.55 -32.41 -29.37
N ALA A 24 -34.73 -32.71 -28.82
CA ALA A 24 -35.16 -32.21 -27.52
C ALA A 24 -34.22 -32.69 -26.41
N LEU A 25 -33.80 -33.96 -26.42
CA LEU A 25 -32.82 -34.50 -25.47
C LEU A 25 -31.48 -33.78 -25.58
N ALA A 26 -30.99 -33.54 -26.80
CA ALA A 26 -29.73 -32.82 -27.02
C ALA A 26 -29.82 -31.35 -26.53
N VAL A 27 -30.95 -30.68 -26.74
CA VAL A 27 -31.18 -29.30 -26.28
C VAL A 27 -31.25 -29.23 -24.76
N VAL A 28 -32.00 -30.14 -24.12
CA VAL A 28 -32.08 -30.21 -22.65
C VAL A 28 -30.70 -30.49 -22.03
N GLY A 29 -29.93 -31.41 -22.62
CA GLY A 29 -28.55 -31.68 -22.21
C GLY A 29 -27.67 -30.43 -22.25
N ASN A 30 -27.72 -29.68 -23.37
CA ASN A 30 -26.96 -28.43 -23.52
C ASN A 30 -27.39 -27.33 -22.54
N ILE A 31 -28.69 -27.22 -22.25
CA ILE A 31 -29.21 -26.24 -21.29
C ILE A 31 -28.70 -26.57 -19.88
N ILE A 32 -28.73 -27.84 -19.47
CA ILE A 32 -28.27 -28.26 -18.15
C ILE A 32 -26.77 -28.01 -18.00
N THR A 33 -25.96 -28.45 -18.96
CA THR A 33 -24.50 -28.27 -18.90
C THR A 33 -24.14 -26.80 -18.88
N THR A 34 -24.74 -25.98 -19.74
CA THR A 34 -24.49 -24.53 -19.78
C THR A 34 -24.83 -23.85 -18.46
N ASN A 35 -25.94 -24.23 -17.80
CA ASN A 35 -26.30 -23.67 -16.50
C ASN A 35 -25.33 -24.08 -15.39
N ILE A 36 -24.90 -25.36 -15.37
CA ILE A 36 -23.90 -25.83 -14.40
C ILE A 36 -22.58 -25.08 -14.58
N PHE A 37 -22.09 -25.00 -15.83
CA PHE A 37 -20.88 -24.26 -16.16
C PHE A 37 -20.99 -22.77 -15.79
N ALA A 38 -22.11 -22.11 -16.10
CA ALA A 38 -22.32 -20.71 -15.78
C ALA A 38 -22.31 -20.44 -14.27
N ASN A 39 -22.90 -21.34 -13.47
CA ASN A 39 -22.92 -21.18 -12.02
C ASN A 39 -21.54 -21.42 -11.39
N SER A 40 -20.85 -22.50 -11.76
CA SER A 40 -19.50 -22.77 -11.27
C SER A 40 -18.51 -21.68 -11.67
N PHE A 41 -18.64 -21.14 -12.88
CA PHE A 41 -17.78 -20.04 -13.34
C PHE A 41 -18.03 -18.74 -12.56
N LYS A 42 -19.30 -18.42 -12.23
CA LYS A 42 -19.62 -17.27 -11.37
C LYS A 42 -19.05 -17.41 -9.96
N GLU A 43 -19.19 -18.58 -9.35
CA GLU A 43 -18.63 -18.87 -8.03
C GLU A 43 -17.12 -18.76 -8.02
N GLN A 44 -16.46 -19.26 -9.08
CA GLN A 44 -15.02 -19.18 -9.22
C GLN A 44 -14.54 -17.74 -9.41
N ILE A 45 -15.19 -16.94 -10.25
CA ILE A 45 -14.86 -15.51 -10.40
C ILE A 45 -14.99 -14.78 -9.06
N PHE A 46 -16.08 -15.03 -8.32
CA PHE A 46 -16.28 -14.40 -7.02
C PHE A 46 -15.19 -14.80 -6.04
N LYS A 47 -14.88 -16.09 -5.95
CA LYS A 47 -13.81 -16.62 -5.10
C LYS A 47 -12.45 -16.03 -5.47
N ASP A 48 -12.08 -16.04 -6.74
CA ASP A 48 -10.79 -15.53 -7.23
C ASP A 48 -10.67 -14.03 -6.97
N THR A 49 -11.76 -13.27 -7.14
CA THR A 49 -11.82 -11.84 -6.80
C THR A 49 -11.59 -11.63 -5.31
N THR A 50 -12.28 -12.37 -4.44
CA THR A 50 -12.11 -12.25 -2.98
C THR A 50 -10.71 -12.66 -2.53
N GLN A 51 -10.13 -13.71 -3.11
CA GLN A 51 -8.76 -14.13 -2.82
C GLN A 51 -7.75 -13.08 -3.25
N THR A 52 -7.94 -12.48 -4.43
CA THR A 52 -7.08 -11.39 -4.93
C THR A 52 -7.10 -10.20 -3.97
N LEU A 53 -8.28 -9.80 -3.48
CA LEU A 53 -8.41 -8.72 -2.49
C LEU A 53 -7.76 -9.07 -1.15
N ASP A 54 -7.90 -10.32 -0.70
CA ASP A 54 -7.26 -10.79 0.54
C ASP A 54 -5.72 -10.80 0.41
N HIS A 55 -5.20 -11.22 -0.75
CA HIS A 55 -3.77 -11.12 -1.05
C HIS A 55 -3.27 -9.68 -1.09
N ALA A 56 -4.00 -8.76 -1.73
CA ALA A 56 -3.66 -7.34 -1.74
C ALA A 56 -3.62 -6.76 -0.32
N ARG A 57 -4.62 -7.09 0.50
CA ARG A 57 -4.65 -6.71 1.93
C ARG A 57 -3.47 -7.25 2.70
N LYS A 58 -3.19 -8.56 2.60
CA LYS A 58 -2.06 -9.20 3.29
C LYS A 58 -0.73 -8.57 2.90
N ASN A 59 -0.53 -8.28 1.61
CA ASN A 59 0.65 -7.60 1.12
C ASN A 59 0.79 -6.19 1.71
N ALA A 60 -0.30 -5.43 1.82
CA ALA A 60 -0.30 -4.11 2.46
C ALA A 60 0.03 -4.21 3.95
N ASP A 61 -0.60 -5.15 4.67
CA ASP A 61 -0.36 -5.39 6.10
C ASP A 61 1.10 -5.81 6.37
N ASP A 62 1.67 -6.68 5.54
CA ASP A 62 3.05 -7.11 5.62
C ASP A 62 4.03 -5.95 5.39
N ARG A 63 3.77 -5.11 4.38
CA ARG A 63 4.56 -3.88 4.13
C ARG A 63 4.49 -2.93 5.32
N MET A 64 3.30 -2.67 5.87
CA MET A 64 3.11 -1.83 7.06
C MET A 64 3.89 -2.37 8.27
N ARG A 65 3.91 -3.68 8.46
CA ARG A 65 4.70 -4.32 9.51
C ARG A 65 6.20 -4.13 9.30
N ASP A 66 6.69 -4.25 8.06
CA ASP A 66 8.11 -4.06 7.76
C ASP A 66 8.54 -2.58 7.89
N ILE A 67 7.64 -1.64 7.61
CA ILE A 67 7.82 -0.20 7.89
C ILE A 67 8.02 0.02 9.39
N ARG A 68 7.13 -0.52 10.23
CA ARG A 68 7.23 -0.38 11.69
C ARG A 68 8.53 -0.99 12.22
N LYS A 69 8.91 -2.18 11.74
CA LYS A 69 10.19 -2.81 12.10
C LYS A 69 11.38 -1.93 11.73
N THR A 70 11.40 -1.40 10.50
CA THR A 70 12.48 -0.53 10.03
C THR A 70 12.54 0.76 10.85
N ALA A 71 11.39 1.37 11.14
CA ALA A 71 11.31 2.55 12.00
C ALA A 71 11.83 2.29 13.42
N HIS A 72 11.50 1.13 13.99
CA HIS A 72 12.00 0.72 15.29
C HIS A 72 13.53 0.50 15.27
N LEU A 73 14.06 -0.17 14.24
CA LEU A 73 15.51 -0.34 14.08
C LEU A 73 16.25 1.00 13.94
N ILE A 74 15.69 1.94 13.17
CA ILE A 74 16.23 3.30 13.07
C ILE A 74 16.14 4.00 14.43
N GLY A 75 15.00 3.90 15.12
CA GLY A 75 14.77 4.57 16.39
C GLY A 75 15.56 4.02 17.58
N ALA A 76 15.99 2.76 17.50
CA ALA A 76 16.88 2.10 18.48
C ALA A 76 18.37 2.26 18.13
N ASN A 77 18.70 3.00 17.06
CA ASN A 77 20.08 3.19 16.63
C ASN A 77 20.86 4.05 17.64
N ALA A 78 22.00 3.55 18.11
CA ALA A 78 22.82 4.23 19.10
C ALA A 78 23.46 5.54 18.59
N ASN A 79 23.76 5.63 17.28
CA ASN A 79 24.27 6.87 16.68
C ASN A 79 23.17 7.93 16.61
N LEU A 80 21.93 7.53 16.29
CA LEU A 80 20.78 8.41 16.38
C LEU A 80 20.58 8.93 17.81
N ASP A 81 20.61 8.05 18.81
CA ASP A 81 20.41 8.45 20.21
C ASP A 81 21.47 9.48 20.67
N LYS A 82 22.73 9.29 20.27
CA LYS A 82 23.80 10.27 20.51
C LYS A 82 23.53 11.61 19.81
N LEU A 83 23.09 11.58 18.56
CA LEU A 83 22.80 12.79 17.78
C LEU A 83 21.64 13.61 18.37
N LEU A 84 20.61 12.92 18.86
CA LEU A 84 19.43 13.51 19.48
C LEU A 84 19.71 13.97 20.92
N SER A 85 20.50 13.22 21.69
CA SER A 85 20.81 13.55 23.09
C SER A 85 21.87 14.65 23.24
N ASP A 86 22.68 14.91 22.20
CA ASP A 86 23.73 15.94 22.23
C ASP A 86 23.14 17.36 22.18
N LYS A 87 23.03 17.97 23.36
CA LYS A 87 22.60 19.37 23.56
C LYS A 87 23.72 20.40 23.36
N SER A 88 24.99 20.00 23.34
CA SER A 88 26.12 20.94 23.31
C SER A 88 26.59 21.29 21.90
N ASN A 89 25.91 20.81 20.85
CA ASN A 89 26.34 20.89 19.46
C ASN A 89 27.78 20.36 19.24
N SER A 90 28.24 19.46 20.11
CA SER A 90 29.53 18.78 19.98
C SER A 90 29.56 17.73 18.86
N THR A 91 28.39 17.45 18.27
CA THR A 91 28.23 16.56 17.13
C THR A 91 29.08 17.01 15.94
N THR A 92 30.12 16.23 15.64
CA THR A 92 30.96 16.44 14.46
C THR A 92 30.24 16.05 13.16
N ALA A 93 30.64 16.64 12.04
CA ALA A 93 30.20 16.24 10.70
C ALA A 93 30.38 14.73 10.42
N LEU A 94 31.39 14.09 11.03
CA LEU A 94 31.61 12.64 10.96
C LEU A 94 30.42 11.85 11.52
N ASN A 95 29.89 12.22 12.69
CA ASN A 95 28.76 11.54 13.32
C ASN A 95 27.50 11.61 12.43
N TYR A 96 27.28 12.75 11.77
CA TYR A 96 26.20 12.87 10.79
C TYR A 96 26.43 11.99 9.57
N ASN A 97 27.65 11.94 9.05
CA ASN A 97 27.98 11.11 7.89
C ASN A 97 27.80 9.61 8.16
N ASP A 98 28.23 9.15 9.34
CA ASP A 98 28.06 7.75 9.77
C ASP A 98 26.57 7.39 9.86
N PHE A 99 25.77 8.23 10.51
CA PHE A 99 24.33 8.00 10.60
C PHE A 99 23.62 8.10 9.24
N ILE A 100 24.04 9.02 8.36
CA ILE A 100 23.51 9.11 6.99
C ILE A 100 23.79 7.82 6.20
N SER A 101 24.97 7.23 6.38
CA SER A 101 25.34 5.96 5.74
C SER A 101 24.45 4.80 6.23
N GLU A 102 24.16 4.77 7.52
CA GLU A 102 23.23 3.80 8.12
C GLU A 102 21.80 4.00 7.60
N LEU A 103 21.30 5.25 7.57
CA LEU A 103 20.00 5.58 6.97
C LEU A 103 19.89 5.12 5.52
N ARG A 104 20.97 5.29 4.73
CA ARG A 104 21.01 4.81 3.34
C ARG A 104 20.90 3.29 3.27
N SER A 105 21.56 2.57 4.19
CA SER A 105 21.47 1.12 4.28
C SER A 105 20.03 0.65 4.56
N TYR A 106 19.33 1.31 5.48
CA TYR A 106 17.91 1.04 5.73
C TYR A 106 17.02 1.33 4.52
N GLN A 107 17.29 2.42 3.78
CA GLN A 107 16.55 2.76 2.58
C GLN A 107 16.78 1.75 1.44
N VAL A 108 18.01 1.31 1.23
CA VAL A 108 18.35 0.31 0.20
C VAL A 108 17.72 -1.04 0.53
N ALA A 109 17.70 -1.44 1.81
CA ALA A 109 17.06 -2.66 2.25
C ALA A 109 15.52 -2.63 2.08
N ASN A 110 14.91 -1.44 2.00
CA ASN A 110 13.47 -1.25 1.93
C ASN A 110 13.09 -0.40 0.71
N SER A 111 13.03 -1.02 -0.46
CA SER A 111 12.79 -0.34 -1.75
C SER A 111 11.48 0.46 -1.85
N PHE A 112 10.49 0.16 -1.00
CA PHE A 112 9.24 0.91 -0.93
C PHE A 112 9.36 2.25 -0.18
N ILE A 113 10.42 2.45 0.61
CA ILE A 113 10.70 3.72 1.31
C ILE A 113 11.42 4.65 0.33
N LYS A 114 10.71 5.65 -0.16
CA LYS A 114 11.25 6.64 -1.12
C LYS A 114 12.18 7.63 -0.43
N LYS A 115 11.83 8.09 0.78
CA LYS A 115 12.61 9.09 1.53
C LYS A 115 12.53 8.81 3.02
N ILE A 116 13.64 9.06 3.71
CA ILE A 116 13.74 9.01 5.17
C ILE A 116 14.16 10.40 5.64
N PHE A 117 13.44 10.92 6.64
CA PHE A 117 13.75 12.17 7.31
C PHE A 117 13.73 11.98 8.82
N VAL A 118 14.71 12.56 9.50
CA VAL A 118 14.76 12.66 10.95
C VAL A 118 14.78 14.14 11.31
N PHE A 119 13.86 14.51 12.20
CA PHE A 119 13.68 15.87 12.69
C PHE A 119 14.01 15.88 14.18
N PRO A 120 15.22 16.27 14.59
CA PRO A 120 15.53 16.46 16.00
C PRO A 120 14.65 17.57 16.60
N GLU A 121 14.30 17.43 17.86
CA GLU A 121 13.50 18.41 18.61
C GLU A 121 14.38 19.56 19.12
N ASN A 122 15.61 19.24 19.52
CA ASN A 122 16.57 20.21 20.09
C ASN A 122 17.40 20.96 19.04
N LYS A 123 17.29 20.58 17.76
CA LYS A 123 18.03 21.19 16.65
C LYS A 123 17.05 21.52 15.53
N ASP A 124 17.11 22.74 15.02
CA ASP A 124 16.31 23.16 13.87
C ASP A 124 16.88 22.64 12.54
N ASN A 125 17.37 21.41 12.49
CA ASN A 125 17.86 20.79 11.27
C ASN A 125 16.96 19.61 10.85
N VAL A 126 17.19 19.14 9.64
CA VAL A 126 16.61 17.90 9.11
C VAL A 126 17.74 17.03 8.58
N ILE A 127 17.70 15.75 8.94
CA ILE A 127 18.64 14.73 8.50
C ILE A 127 17.91 13.82 7.50
N SER A 128 18.53 13.58 6.36
CA SER A 128 18.03 12.64 5.33
C SER A 128 19.14 11.68 4.91
N THR A 129 18.85 10.72 4.03
CA THR A 129 19.81 9.69 3.56
C THR A 129 20.96 10.23 2.70
N THR A 130 20.93 11.53 2.39
CA THR A 130 21.90 12.21 1.53
C THR A 130 22.42 13.54 2.07
N TYR A 131 21.77 14.15 3.06
CA TYR A 131 22.14 15.48 3.53
C TYR A 131 21.65 15.75 4.96
N VAL A 132 22.29 16.76 5.57
CA VAL A 132 21.73 17.50 6.71
C VAL A 132 21.49 18.94 6.24
N ARG A 133 20.32 19.50 6.56
CA ARG A 133 19.94 20.87 6.18
C ARG A 133 19.35 21.64 7.35
N ASP A 134 19.38 22.96 7.23
CA ASP A 134 18.98 23.91 8.27
C ASP A 134 17.45 24.05 8.43
N ALA A 135 17.07 25.02 9.27
CA ALA A 135 15.70 25.33 9.63
C ALA A 135 14.86 25.82 8.45
N VAL A 136 15.49 26.56 7.54
CA VAL A 136 14.81 27.12 6.36
C VAL A 136 14.40 25.98 5.45
N TYR A 137 15.33 25.07 5.18
CA TYR A 137 15.04 23.87 4.40
C TYR A 137 14.03 22.96 5.10
N ARG A 138 14.14 22.77 6.42
CA ARG A 138 13.18 21.99 7.21
C ARG A 138 11.75 22.51 7.03
N ARG A 139 11.52 23.82 7.16
CA ARG A 139 10.18 24.41 6.97
C ARG A 139 9.68 24.24 5.55
N GLN A 140 10.53 24.52 4.56
CA GLN A 140 10.19 24.35 3.15
C GLN A 140 9.85 22.89 2.80
N LEU A 141 10.57 21.93 3.38
CA LEU A 141 10.31 20.50 3.19
C LEU A 141 8.95 20.11 3.77
N LEU A 142 8.64 20.52 5.00
CA LEU A 142 7.39 20.17 5.66
C LEU A 142 6.18 20.74 4.93
N SER A 143 6.25 21.99 4.45
CA SER A 143 5.16 22.62 3.68
C SER A 143 4.86 21.96 2.33
N GLN A 144 5.72 21.04 1.86
CA GLN A 144 5.45 20.26 0.64
C GLN A 144 4.47 19.11 0.90
N TYR A 145 4.21 18.75 2.16
CA TYR A 145 3.34 17.65 2.52
C TYR A 145 2.10 18.19 3.22
N VAL A 146 0.95 18.01 2.57
CA VAL A 146 -0.34 18.43 3.09
C VAL A 146 -1.27 17.23 3.09
N THR A 147 -2.03 17.03 4.16
CA THR A 147 -3.02 15.96 4.24
C THR A 147 -4.20 16.21 3.30
N VAL A 148 -5.08 15.22 3.16
CA VAL A 148 -6.28 15.34 2.31
C VAL A 148 -7.25 16.42 2.83
N ASP A 149 -7.32 16.60 4.14
CA ASP A 149 -8.12 17.62 4.83
C ASP A 149 -7.47 19.02 4.83
N GLY A 150 -6.27 19.16 4.27
CA GLY A 150 -5.59 20.46 4.13
C GLY A 150 -4.66 20.83 5.29
N THR A 151 -4.46 19.94 6.25
CA THR A 151 -3.54 20.13 7.39
C THR A 151 -2.09 20.01 6.92
N ASP A 152 -1.27 21.00 7.29
CA ASP A 152 0.14 21.06 6.91
C ASP A 152 0.99 20.17 7.84
N MET A 153 2.00 19.49 7.29
CA MET A 153 2.92 18.66 8.07
C MET A 153 3.64 19.44 9.19
N THR A 154 3.83 20.74 9.02
CA THR A 154 4.42 21.62 10.05
C THR A 154 3.62 21.66 11.34
N GLU A 155 2.31 21.41 11.29
CA GLU A 155 1.44 21.31 12.47
C GLU A 155 1.48 19.90 13.05
N ILE A 156 1.30 18.90 12.18
CA ILE A 156 1.27 17.48 12.54
C ILE A 156 2.54 17.08 13.29
N ILE A 157 3.71 17.43 12.75
CA ILE A 157 5.00 16.97 13.29
C ILE A 157 5.28 17.45 14.73
N LYS A 158 4.55 18.43 15.24
CA LYS A 158 4.69 18.94 16.62
C LYS A 158 4.09 17.98 17.65
N GLU A 159 3.18 17.11 17.22
CA GLU A 159 2.52 16.15 18.09
C GLU A 159 3.39 14.88 18.29
N PRO A 160 3.18 14.14 19.39
CA PRO A 160 3.77 12.83 19.54
C PRO A 160 3.07 11.83 18.59
N HIS A 161 3.86 11.02 17.89
CA HIS A 161 3.39 10.03 16.93
C HIS A 161 3.84 8.63 17.31
N TYR A 162 2.92 7.68 17.37
CA TYR A 162 3.20 6.30 17.76
C TYR A 162 2.83 5.35 16.62
N SER A 163 3.67 5.35 15.58
CA SER A 163 3.50 4.53 14.37
C SER A 163 2.29 4.93 13.52
N ASP A 164 2.12 6.23 13.31
CA ASP A 164 1.01 6.79 12.56
C ASP A 164 1.25 6.73 11.07
N PHE A 165 0.20 6.39 10.31
CA PHE A 165 0.20 6.42 8.85
C PHE A 165 -0.76 7.50 8.38
N LEU A 166 -0.25 8.44 7.57
CA LEU A 166 -1.00 9.55 7.02
C LEU A 166 -0.95 9.52 5.50
N LEU A 167 -2.11 9.65 4.88
CA LEU A 167 -2.21 9.87 3.43
C LEU A 167 -2.05 11.36 3.16
N MET A 168 -1.05 11.71 2.35
CA MET A 168 -0.70 13.09 2.07
C MET A 168 -0.48 13.33 0.58
N THR A 169 -0.59 14.58 0.19
CA THR A 169 -0.19 15.06 -1.13
C THR A 169 1.18 15.70 -1.02
N ALA A 170 2.16 15.14 -1.73
CA ALA A 170 3.50 15.72 -1.86
C ALA A 170 3.54 16.66 -3.07
N ARG A 171 3.86 17.94 -2.83
CA ARG A 171 4.07 18.98 -3.84
C ARG A 171 5.57 19.22 -4.05
N GLU A 172 6.25 18.24 -4.63
CA GLU A 172 7.70 18.35 -4.91
C GLU A 172 8.00 19.35 -6.04
N ARG A 173 7.03 19.64 -6.91
CA ARG A 173 7.12 20.67 -7.97
C ARG A 173 5.82 21.48 -8.05
N PRO A 174 5.87 22.75 -8.50
CA PRO A 174 4.70 23.62 -8.62
C PRO A 174 3.54 23.01 -9.41
N SER A 175 3.83 22.16 -10.41
CA SER A 175 2.84 21.57 -11.31
C SER A 175 2.61 20.07 -11.11
N ALA A 176 3.26 19.44 -10.13
CA ALA A 176 3.16 17.99 -9.92
C ALA A 176 2.93 17.68 -8.44
N SER A 177 1.70 17.23 -8.15
CA SER A 177 1.30 16.68 -6.87
C SER A 177 1.19 15.16 -6.98
N SER A 178 1.81 14.43 -6.07
CA SER A 178 1.67 12.97 -5.98
C SER A 178 1.09 12.56 -4.63
N SER A 179 0.15 11.62 -4.65
CA SER A 179 -0.32 10.95 -3.44
C SER A 179 0.81 10.10 -2.85
N VAL A 180 1.10 10.31 -1.57
CA VAL A 180 2.13 9.59 -0.82
C VAL A 180 1.57 9.14 0.51
N VAL A 181 2.11 8.04 1.03
CA VAL A 181 1.84 7.63 2.41
C VAL A 181 3.05 8.01 3.24
N VAL A 182 2.80 8.74 4.33
CA VAL A 182 3.82 9.14 5.29
C VAL A 182 3.62 8.33 6.56
N PHE A 183 4.71 7.75 7.06
CA PHE A 183 4.75 7.14 8.37
C PHE A 183 5.50 8.06 9.34
N LEU A 184 4.92 8.28 10.53
CA LEU A 184 5.48 9.12 11.59
C LEU A 184 5.70 8.31 12.87
N GLN A 185 6.86 8.54 13.49
CA GLN A 185 7.23 7.90 14.75
C GLN A 185 8.07 8.87 15.58
N SER A 186 7.65 9.12 16.82
CA SER A 186 8.47 9.85 17.78
C SER A 186 9.68 9.03 18.20
N LEU A 187 10.80 9.74 18.40
CA LEU A 187 12.10 9.20 18.73
C LEU A 187 12.54 9.63 20.13
N PRO A 188 13.25 8.78 20.89
CA PRO A 188 13.58 7.39 20.57
C PRO A 188 12.35 6.46 20.62
N ALA A 189 12.35 5.39 19.81
CA ALA A 189 11.17 4.52 19.64
C ALA A 189 10.73 3.80 20.93
N ASP A 190 11.65 3.56 21.87
CA ASP A 190 11.40 2.83 23.13
C ASP A 190 10.96 3.71 24.31
N SER A 191 10.85 5.04 24.14
CA SER A 191 10.48 5.94 25.24
C SER A 191 9.18 6.68 24.95
N GLN A 192 8.14 6.39 25.74
CA GLN A 192 6.90 7.18 25.72
C GLN A 192 7.04 8.52 26.47
N LYS A 193 8.11 8.70 27.26
CA LYS A 193 8.30 9.89 28.10
C LYS A 193 9.33 10.87 27.54
N ARG A 194 10.17 10.42 26.60
CA ARG A 194 11.25 11.21 26.01
C ARG A 194 10.99 11.35 24.52
N ARG A 195 10.80 12.59 24.06
CA ARG A 195 10.63 12.95 22.65
C ARG A 195 11.77 13.88 22.26
N ASP A 196 12.83 13.29 21.71
CA ASP A 196 14.02 14.03 21.27
C ASP A 196 14.00 14.30 19.77
N GLY A 197 13.04 13.71 19.04
CA GLY A 197 12.82 14.01 17.63
C GLY A 197 11.67 13.20 17.03
N THR A 198 11.49 13.33 15.72
CA THR A 198 10.49 12.61 14.93
C THR A 198 11.11 12.01 13.68
N LEU A 199 10.83 10.73 13.44
CA LEU A 199 11.14 10.01 12.20
C LEU A 199 9.95 10.13 11.26
N MET A 200 10.23 10.47 10.00
CA MET A 200 9.27 10.51 8.91
C MET A 200 9.78 9.63 7.76
N LEU A 201 8.98 8.64 7.38
CA LEU A 201 9.23 7.80 6.21
C LEU A 201 8.20 8.12 5.14
N VAL A 202 8.65 8.45 3.93
CA VAL A 202 7.77 8.78 2.80
C VAL A 202 7.79 7.61 1.81
N MET A 203 6.60 7.17 1.44
CA MET A 203 6.37 6.04 0.55
C MET A 203 5.45 6.45 -0.59
N ASN A 204 5.60 5.78 -1.73
CA ASN A 204 4.64 5.93 -2.81
C ASN A 204 3.36 5.16 -2.46
N SER A 205 2.19 5.79 -2.62
CA SER A 205 0.90 5.11 -2.38
C SER A 205 0.71 3.91 -3.30
N SER A 206 1.25 3.93 -4.52
CA SER A 206 1.19 2.79 -5.46
C SER A 206 2.13 1.64 -5.09
N SER A 207 2.96 1.80 -4.05
CA SER A 207 3.84 0.74 -3.55
C SER A 207 3.27 0.10 -2.28
N LEU A 208 2.10 0.50 -1.80
CA LEU A 208 1.42 -0.14 -0.67
C LEU A 208 0.20 -0.96 -1.11
N LEU A 209 -0.29 -0.72 -2.32
CA LEU A 209 -1.36 -1.43 -3.01
C LEU A 209 -0.76 -2.26 -4.15
#